data_AF-A0A024K1K4-F1
#
_entry.id   AF-A0A024K1K4-F1
#
_cell.length_a   1.000
_cell.length_b   1.000
_cell.length_c   1.000
_cell.angle_alpha   90.00
_cell.angle_beta   90.00
_cell.angle_gamma   90.00
#
_symmetry.space_group_name_H-M   'P 1'
#
loop_
_entity.id
_entity.type
_entity.pdbx_description
1 polymer ?
#
loop_
_entity_poly.entity_id
_entity_poly.type
_entity_poly.pdbx_seq_one_letter_code
_entity_poly.pdbx_strand_id
1 'polypeptide(L)'
;MPLADLVGAQHYAAHFIDLTAAPSELLDLNARIATLSDRGIYILQQRIVKNYTRFEVDIPSLAKETAPTVWEMHQQRDWVETVFDDEVDWTTDNLRAEEIEFQTWLSGGDPSRRTQLKEDHTHTDLRREAHSAALARREEVSAALARREEVQP
;
A
#
# COMPACT_ATOMS: atom_id res chain seq x y z
N MET A 1 -15.83 11.36 -6.63
CA MET A 1 -15.82 12.63 -7.38
C MET A 1 -15.04 12.35 -8.64
N PRO A 2 -15.59 12.53 -9.85
CA PRO A 2 -14.81 12.34 -11.06
C PRO A 2 -13.72 13.42 -11.09
N LEU A 3 -12.46 13.00 -11.21
CA LEU A 3 -11.33 13.92 -11.45
C LEU A 3 -11.49 14.44 -12.88
N ALA A 4 -11.57 15.76 -13.02
CA ALA A 4 -12.12 16.39 -14.21
C ALA A 4 -11.23 16.32 -15.47
N ASP A 5 -9.95 15.94 -15.39
CA ASP A 5 -9.05 16.04 -16.55
C ASP A 5 -8.04 14.89 -16.68
N LEU A 6 -8.48 13.63 -16.55
CA LEU A 6 -7.73 12.50 -17.11
C LEU A 6 -8.10 12.32 -18.59
N VAL A 7 -7.56 13.19 -19.44
CA VAL A 7 -7.72 13.11 -20.89
C VAL A 7 -7.16 11.76 -21.37
N GLY A 8 -8.05 10.86 -21.81
CA GLY A 8 -7.70 9.54 -22.34
C GLY A 8 -7.91 8.35 -21.39
N ALA A 9 -8.35 8.57 -20.14
CA ALA A 9 -8.65 7.44 -19.24
C ALA A 9 -10.02 6.82 -19.56
N GLN A 10 -10.08 5.49 -19.62
CA GLN A 10 -11.36 4.77 -19.66
C GLN A 10 -12.12 5.03 -18.35
N HIS A 11 -13.35 5.50 -18.45
CA HIS A 11 -14.20 5.72 -17.28
C HIS A 11 -14.85 4.40 -16.86
N TYR A 12 -14.55 3.96 -15.64
CA TYR A 12 -15.20 2.82 -15.02
C TYR A 12 -16.20 3.31 -13.99
N ALA A 13 -17.45 2.86 -14.11
CA ALA A 13 -18.49 3.07 -13.11
C ALA A 13 -18.69 1.78 -12.32
N ALA A 14 -18.56 1.87 -10.99
CA ALA A 14 -18.89 0.78 -10.08
C ALA A 14 -20.15 1.17 -9.29
N HIS A 15 -21.06 0.22 -9.06
CA HIS A 15 -22.14 0.46 -8.12
C HIS A 15 -21.58 0.50 -6.70
N PHE A 16 -22.06 1.45 -5.90
CA PHE A 16 -21.61 1.59 -4.51
C PHE A 16 -21.86 0.33 -3.65
N ILE A 17 -22.80 -0.53 -4.05
CA ILE A 17 -23.07 -1.79 -3.37
C ILE A 17 -21.98 -2.85 -3.62
N ASP A 18 -21.24 -2.71 -4.71
CA ASP A 18 -20.16 -3.64 -5.09
C ASP A 18 -18.80 -3.20 -4.53
N LEU A 19 -18.74 -2.04 -3.84
CA LEU A 19 -17.55 -1.56 -3.16
C LEU A 19 -17.41 -2.23 -1.80
N THR A 20 -16.36 -3.05 -1.65
CA THR A 20 -15.93 -3.60 -0.36
C THR A 20 -14.51 -3.18 -0.03
N ALA A 21 -14.19 -3.13 1.26
CA ALA A 21 -12.80 -3.15 1.70
C ALA A 21 -12.26 -4.57 1.52
N ALA A 22 -11.00 -4.69 1.07
CA ALA A 22 -10.27 -5.94 1.01
C ALA A 22 -8.87 -5.72 1.59
N PRO A 23 -8.31 -6.68 2.35
CA PRO A 23 -6.89 -6.70 2.66
C PRO A 23 -6.06 -6.59 1.39
N SER A 24 -4.92 -5.90 1.46
CA SER A 24 -4.05 -5.66 0.29
C SER A 24 -3.62 -6.96 -0.41
N GLU A 25 -3.41 -8.03 0.36
CA GLU A 25 -3.07 -9.38 -0.13
C GLU A 25 -4.13 -10.02 -1.04
N LEU A 26 -5.38 -9.53 -1.02
CA LEU A 26 -6.47 -10.02 -1.88
C LEU A 26 -6.61 -9.21 -3.18
N LEU A 27 -5.83 -8.14 -3.35
CA LEU A 27 -5.93 -7.25 -4.51
C LEU A 27 -5.04 -7.73 -5.65
N ASP A 28 -5.63 -8.02 -6.81
CA ASP A 28 -4.87 -8.32 -8.03
C ASP A 28 -4.08 -7.09 -8.50
N LEU A 29 -2.75 -7.25 -8.55
CA LEU A 29 -1.81 -6.22 -8.98
C LEU A 29 -2.11 -5.73 -10.40
N ASN A 30 -2.51 -6.63 -11.30
CA ASN A 30 -2.77 -6.31 -12.70
C ASN A 30 -4.10 -5.56 -12.92
N ALA A 31 -4.95 -5.49 -11.90
CA ALA A 31 -6.26 -4.83 -11.93
C ALA A 31 -6.32 -3.50 -11.16
N ARG A 32 -5.17 -2.97 -10.70
CA ARG A 32 -5.10 -1.68 -9.99
C ARG A 32 -5.21 -0.51 -10.98
N ILE A 33 -6.45 -0.11 -11.30
CA ILE A 33 -6.75 0.85 -12.38
C ILE A 33 -6.66 2.33 -11.94
N ALA A 34 -6.86 2.65 -10.66
CA ALA A 34 -6.70 4.01 -10.13
C ALA A 34 -6.64 4.04 -8.60
N THR A 35 -5.77 4.88 -8.04
CA THR A 35 -5.78 5.22 -6.61
C THR A 35 -6.48 6.56 -6.41
N LEU A 36 -7.47 6.62 -5.51
CA LEU A 36 -7.98 7.90 -5.03
C LEU A 36 -6.91 8.58 -4.17
N SER A 37 -6.88 9.92 -4.17
CA SER A 37 -6.13 10.64 -3.13
C SER A 37 -6.69 10.30 -1.76
N ASP A 38 -5.91 10.46 -0.69
CA ASP A 38 -6.34 10.14 0.69
C ASP A 38 -7.66 10.84 1.04
N ARG A 39 -7.79 12.12 0.66
CA ARG A 39 -9.05 12.87 0.79
C ARG A 39 -10.19 12.24 0.00
N GLY A 40 -9.93 11.75 -1.20
CA GLY A 40 -10.89 11.02 -2.02
C GLY A 40 -11.34 9.71 -1.35
N ILE A 41 -10.42 8.98 -0.71
CA ILE A 41 -10.70 7.78 0.08
C ILE A 41 -11.62 8.12 1.25
N TYR A 42 -11.32 9.16 2.03
CA TYR A 42 -12.16 9.55 3.17
C TYR A 42 -13.57 9.98 2.75
N ILE A 43 -13.70 10.74 1.66
CA ILE A 43 -15.01 11.12 1.13
C ILE A 43 -15.80 9.89 0.67
N LEU A 44 -15.12 8.91 0.05
CA LEU A 44 -15.75 7.66 -0.36
C LEU A 44 -16.24 6.87 0.85
N GLN A 45 -15.40 6.70 1.87
CA GLN A 45 -15.76 6.02 3.13
C GLN A 45 -16.93 6.70 3.83
N GLN A 46 -16.90 8.03 3.95
CA GLN A 46 -18.00 8.81 4.53
C GLN A 46 -19.31 8.57 3.78
N ARG A 47 -19.28 8.57 2.43
CA ARG A 47 -20.46 8.30 1.60
C ARG A 47 -20.97 6.87 1.76
N ILE A 48 -20.08 5.89 1.85
CA ILE A 48 -20.43 4.48 2.10
C ILE A 48 -21.14 4.36 3.44
N VAL A 49 -20.56 4.88 4.52
CA VAL A 49 -21.18 4.86 5.85
C VAL A 49 -22.54 5.55 5.83
N LYS A 50 -22.62 6.77 5.27
CA LYS A 50 -23.88 7.50 5.15
C LYS A 50 -24.94 6.75 4.36
N ASN A 51 -24.55 6.03 3.30
CA ASN A 51 -25.49 5.26 2.51
C ASN A 51 -26.10 4.09 3.30
N TYR A 52 -25.27 3.33 4.03
CA TYR A 52 -25.71 2.13 4.75
C TYR A 52 -26.33 2.40 6.12
N THR A 53 -25.83 3.39 6.85
CA THR A 53 -26.23 3.63 8.24
C THR A 53 -27.03 4.91 8.44
N ARG A 54 -27.09 5.78 7.42
CA ARG A 54 -27.62 7.16 7.49
C ARG A 54 -26.90 8.06 8.51
N PHE A 55 -25.89 7.54 9.19
CA PHE A 55 -25.01 8.27 10.10
C PHE A 55 -23.93 9.01 9.30
N GLU A 56 -23.58 10.20 9.76
CA GLU A 56 -22.51 11.00 9.15
C GLU A 56 -21.32 11.01 10.10
N VAL A 57 -20.24 10.36 9.67
CA VAL A 57 -18.95 10.38 10.36
C VAL A 57 -18.17 11.57 9.83
N ASP A 58 -17.51 12.33 10.72
CA ASP A 58 -16.63 13.40 10.29
C ASP A 58 -15.32 12.84 9.69
N ILE A 59 -14.76 13.58 8.73
CA ILE A 59 -13.53 13.17 8.03
C ILE A 59 -12.33 13.03 8.98
N PRO A 60 -12.10 13.93 9.96
CA PRO A 60 -11.02 13.75 10.94
C PRO A 60 -11.06 12.43 11.70
N SER A 61 -12.25 12.00 12.15
CA SER A 61 -12.42 10.70 12.79
C SER A 61 -12.09 9.54 11.83
N LEU A 62 -12.56 9.60 10.58
CA LEU A 62 -12.20 8.59 9.57
C LEU A 62 -10.69 8.55 9.32
N ALA A 63 -10.06 9.71 9.18
CA ALA A 63 -8.62 9.81 8.95
C ALA A 63 -7.82 9.18 10.09
N LYS A 64 -8.22 9.45 11.34
CA LYS A 64 -7.58 8.87 12.52
C LYS A 64 -7.71 7.34 12.54
N GLU A 65 -8.93 6.82 12.37
CA GLU A 65 -9.18 5.38 12.47
C GLU A 65 -8.57 4.58 11.30
N THR A 66 -8.36 5.22 10.16
CA THR A 66 -7.77 4.59 8.96
C THR A 66 -6.29 4.89 8.78
N ALA A 67 -5.70 5.76 9.60
CA ALA A 67 -4.29 6.11 9.53
C ALA A 67 -3.35 4.90 9.51
N PRO A 68 -3.55 3.83 10.32
CA PRO A 68 -2.66 2.67 10.29
C PRO A 68 -2.69 1.94 8.93
N THR A 69 -3.86 1.82 8.31
CA THR A 69 -4.02 1.16 7.00
C THR A 69 -3.45 2.00 5.87
N VAL A 70 -3.69 3.32 5.90
CA VAL A 70 -3.12 4.26 4.93
C VAL A 70 -1.59 4.27 5.03
N TRP A 71 -1.05 4.26 6.25
CA TRP A 71 0.37 4.15 6.49
C TRP A 71 0.95 2.86 5.91
N GLU A 72 0.33 1.71 6.17
CA GLU A 72 0.77 0.41 5.63
C GLU A 72 0.83 0.44 4.10
N MET A 73 -0.20 0.99 3.44
CA MET A 73 -0.25 1.14 1.99
C MET A 73 0.90 2.01 1.45
N HIS A 74 1.16 3.17 2.04
CA HIS A 74 2.25 4.04 1.61
C HIS A 74 3.61 3.40 1.83
N GLN A 75 3.80 2.71 2.96
CA GLN A 75 5.09 2.12 3.29
C GLN A 75 5.39 0.87 2.47
N GLN A 76 4.37 0.11 2.08
CA GLN A 76 4.55 -0.98 1.12
C GLN A 76 5.01 -0.45 -0.24
N ARG A 77 4.46 0.70 -0.67
CA ARG A 77 4.91 1.37 -1.89
C ARG A 77 6.36 1.87 -1.75
N ASP A 78 6.65 2.60 -0.68
CA ASP A 78 8.00 3.12 -0.41
C ASP A 78 9.03 1.98 -0.32
N TRP A 79 8.64 0.81 0.22
CA TRP A 79 9.48 -0.40 0.26
C TRP A 79 9.85 -0.88 -1.14
N VAL A 80 8.86 -1.08 -2.01
CA VAL A 80 9.08 -1.55 -3.40
C VAL A 80 9.93 -0.56 -4.17
N GLU A 81 9.62 0.74 -4.10
CA GLU A 81 10.40 1.80 -4.76
C GLU A 81 11.84 1.87 -4.22
N THR A 82 12.07 1.51 -2.95
CA THR A 82 13.43 1.47 -2.38
C THR A 82 14.19 0.21 -2.81
N VAL A 83 13.52 -0.93 -2.92
CA VAL A 83 14.16 -2.22 -3.29
C VAL A 83 14.48 -2.26 -4.78
N PHE A 84 13.58 -1.78 -5.64
CA PHE A 84 13.75 -1.75 -7.09
C PHE A 84 13.85 -0.32 -7.59
N ASP A 85 15.08 0.11 -7.88
CA ASP A 85 15.40 1.46 -8.39
C ASP A 85 15.01 1.63 -9.87
N ASP A 86 14.90 0.53 -10.63
CA ASP A 86 14.47 0.51 -12.03
C ASP A 86 13.08 -0.13 -12.17
N GLU A 87 12.19 0.54 -12.92
CA GLU A 87 10.85 0.03 -13.24
C GLU A 87 10.88 -1.26 -14.06
N VAL A 88 11.98 -1.54 -14.76
CA VAL A 88 12.16 -2.82 -15.49
C VAL A 88 12.08 -4.02 -14.55
N ASP A 89 12.51 -3.85 -13.30
CA ASP A 89 12.48 -4.91 -12.29
C ASP A 89 11.10 -5.07 -11.62
N TRP A 90 10.13 -4.21 -11.93
CA TRP A 90 8.77 -4.24 -11.35
C TRP A 90 7.88 -5.28 -12.04
N THR A 91 8.41 -6.49 -12.20
CA THR A 91 7.64 -7.63 -12.70
C THR A 91 6.63 -8.09 -11.65
N THR A 92 5.51 -8.69 -12.07
CA THR A 92 4.47 -9.18 -11.14
C THR A 92 5.04 -10.12 -10.07
N ASP A 93 6.00 -10.98 -10.43
CA ASP A 93 6.63 -11.93 -9.51
C ASP A 93 7.52 -11.22 -8.48
N ASN A 94 8.31 -10.24 -8.92
CA ASN A 94 9.17 -9.44 -8.04
C ASN A 94 8.33 -8.59 -7.07
N LEU A 95 7.30 -7.92 -7.57
CA LEU A 95 6.38 -7.13 -6.73
C LEU A 95 5.67 -8.00 -5.70
N ARG A 96 5.23 -9.20 -6.07
CA ARG A 96 4.59 -10.15 -5.16
C ARG A 96 5.55 -10.68 -4.10
N ALA A 97 6.79 -10.98 -4.49
CA ALA A 97 7.81 -11.43 -3.54
C ALA A 97 8.09 -10.35 -2.48
N GLU A 98 8.26 -9.10 -2.91
CA GLU A 98 8.53 -7.99 -2.00
C GLU A 98 7.31 -7.58 -1.16
N GLU A 99 6.09 -7.74 -1.68
CA GLU A 99 4.87 -7.63 -0.86
C GLU A 99 4.88 -8.65 0.28
N ILE A 100 5.22 -9.92 0.03
CA ILE A 100 5.31 -10.96 1.07
C ILE A 100 6.40 -10.62 2.09
N GLU A 101 7.56 -10.15 1.65
CA GLU A 101 8.68 -9.79 2.52
C GLU A 101 8.34 -8.58 3.41
N PHE A 102 7.74 -7.55 2.83
CA PHE A 102 7.24 -6.41 3.60
C PHE A 102 6.21 -6.84 4.65
N GLN A 103 5.26 -7.69 4.26
CA GLN A 103 4.23 -8.22 5.17
C GLN A 103 4.85 -9.07 6.30
N THR A 104 5.91 -9.82 6.00
CA THR A 104 6.70 -10.59 6.97
C THR A 104 7.42 -9.67 7.94
N TRP A 105 8.11 -8.65 7.42
CA TRP A 105 8.78 -7.63 8.24
C TRP A 105 7.80 -6.89 9.15
N LEU A 106 6.65 -6.49 8.63
CA LEU A 106 5.62 -5.76 9.38
C LEU A 106 4.97 -6.61 10.47
N SER A 107 4.88 -7.91 10.25
CA SER A 107 4.37 -8.88 11.24
C SER A 107 5.42 -9.26 12.30
N GLY A 108 6.70 -8.93 12.08
CA GLY A 108 7.79 -9.19 13.02
C GLY A 108 7.84 -8.20 14.21
N GLY A 109 8.62 -8.57 15.23
CA GLY A 109 8.80 -7.81 16.48
C GLY A 109 7.86 -8.24 17.62
N ASP A 110 8.13 -7.75 18.84
CA ASP A 110 7.27 -7.94 20.01
C ASP A 110 7.13 -6.61 20.81
N PRO A 111 5.98 -5.92 20.76
CA PRO A 111 4.81 -6.23 19.94
C PRO A 111 5.08 -6.06 18.45
N SER A 112 4.31 -6.72 17.59
CA SER A 112 4.50 -6.61 16.13
C SER A 112 4.44 -5.16 15.65
N ARG A 113 5.21 -4.81 14.62
CA ARG A 113 5.21 -3.46 14.06
C ARG A 113 3.82 -3.04 13.56
N ARG A 114 3.04 -3.98 13.00
CA ARG A 114 1.62 -3.76 12.68
C ARG A 114 0.79 -3.33 13.89
N THR A 115 1.05 -3.89 15.06
CA THR A 115 0.34 -3.50 16.29
C THR A 115 0.75 -2.11 16.72
N GLN A 116 2.04 -1.79 16.62
CA GLN A 116 2.58 -0.47 16.95
C GLN A 116 1.98 0.62 16.06
N LEU A 117 1.70 0.33 14.77
CA LEU A 117 1.05 1.29 13.85
C LEU A 117 -0.31 1.83 14.30
N LYS A 118 -0.98 1.18 15.25
CA LYS A 118 -2.23 1.71 15.82
C LYS A 118 -1.99 2.97 16.66
N GLU A 119 -0.74 3.22 17.04
CA GLU A 119 -0.33 4.35 17.86
C GLU A 119 0.39 5.41 17.00
N ASP A 120 -0.22 6.58 16.82
CA ASP A 120 0.27 7.65 15.93
C ASP A 120 1.73 8.06 16.20
N HIS A 121 2.15 8.06 17.47
CA HIS A 121 3.49 8.49 17.87
C HIS A 121 4.61 7.54 17.38
N THR A 122 4.28 6.31 16.98
CA THR A 122 5.26 5.32 16.48
C THR A 122 5.51 5.44 14.97
N HIS A 123 4.63 6.13 14.23
CA HIS A 123 4.64 6.15 12.77
C HIS A 123 5.95 6.66 12.17
N THR A 124 6.57 7.66 12.81
CA THR A 124 7.82 8.27 12.31
C THR A 124 9.00 7.32 12.47
N ASP A 125 9.11 6.65 13.62
CA ASP A 125 10.21 5.73 13.88
C ASP A 125 10.06 4.45 13.05
N LEU A 126 8.84 3.92 12.95
CA LEU A 126 8.54 2.78 12.06
C LEU A 126 8.83 3.10 10.60
N ARG A 127 8.66 4.36 10.15
CA ARG A 127 8.97 4.76 8.77
C ARG A 127 10.48 4.72 8.54
N ARG A 128 11.28 5.17 9.51
CA ARG A 128 12.74 5.11 9.45
C ARG A 128 13.24 3.67 9.46
N GLU A 129 12.66 2.82 10.31
CA GLU A 129 12.98 1.40 10.36
C GLU A 129 12.62 0.69 9.05
N ALA A 130 11.44 0.95 8.49
CA ALA A 130 11.01 0.37 7.22
C ALA A 130 11.97 0.74 6.08
N HIS A 131 12.36 2.02 6.00
CA HIS A 131 13.31 2.47 4.98
C HIS A 131 14.68 1.81 5.14
N SER A 132 15.16 1.68 6.38
CA SER A 132 16.46 1.04 6.65
C SER A 132 16.43 -0.46 6.29
N ALA A 133 15.32 -1.15 6.56
CA ALA A 133 15.12 -2.54 6.19
C ALA A 133 15.00 -2.72 4.67
N ALA A 134 14.30 -1.82 3.97
CA ALA A 134 14.20 -1.84 2.51
C ALA A 134 15.57 -1.63 1.83
N LEU A 135 16.42 -0.76 2.38
CA LEU A 135 17.79 -0.57 1.89
C LEU A 135 18.64 -1.85 2.06
N ALA A 136 18.55 -2.51 3.21
CA ALA A 136 19.22 -3.80 3.42
C ALA A 136 18.69 -4.87 2.43
N ARG A 137 17.38 -4.89 2.20
CA ARG A 137 16.76 -5.80 1.24
C ARG A 137 17.24 -5.56 -0.20
N ARG A 138 17.40 -4.30 -0.61
CA ARG A 138 17.97 -3.96 -1.92
C ARG A 138 19.37 -4.57 -2.12
N GLU A 139 20.22 -4.52 -1.10
CA GLU A 139 21.55 -5.11 -1.16
C GLU A 139 21.49 -6.64 -1.34
N GLU A 140 20.55 -7.31 -0.66
CA GLU A 140 20.32 -8.75 -0.83
C GLU A 140 19.83 -9.11 -2.23
N VAL A 141 18.84 -8.37 -2.75
CA VAL A 141 18.22 -8.60 -4.06
C VAL A 141 19.22 -8.35 -5.18
N SER A 142 19.95 -7.23 -5.14
CA SER A 142 21.00 -6.93 -6.12
C SER A 142 22.11 -8.00 -6.13
N ALA A 143 22.55 -8.47 -4.96
CA ALA A 143 23.52 -9.56 -4.85
C ALA A 143 22.98 -10.91 -5.35
N ALA A 144 21.66 -11.13 -5.30
CA ALA A 144 21.02 -12.33 -5.83
C ALA A 144 20.85 -12.27 -7.37
N LEU A 145 20.53 -11.10 -7.91
CA LEU A 145 20.42 -10.87 -9.36
C LEU A 145 21.79 -11.01 -10.05
N ALA A 146 22.84 -10.41 -9.51
CA ALA A 146 24.20 -10.56 -10.03
C ALA A 146 24.66 -12.03 -10.07
N ARG A 147 24.31 -12.82 -9.06
CA ARG A 147 24.60 -14.27 -9.02
C ARG A 147 23.80 -15.08 -10.02
N ARG A 148 22.63 -14.60 -10.48
CA ARG A 148 21.86 -15.27 -11.54
C ARG A 148 22.47 -15.04 -12.93
N GLU A 149 22.99 -13.84 -13.19
CA GLU A 149 23.64 -13.51 -14.46
C GLU A 149 24.95 -14.31 -14.67
N GLU A 150 25.70 -14.61 -13.60
CA GLU A 150 26.92 -15.44 -13.69
C GLU A 150 26.66 -16.93 -14.00
N VAL A 151 25.41 -17.41 -13.86
CA VAL A 151 25.06 -18.84 -14.00
C VAL A 151 24.41 -19.16 -15.36
N GLN A 152 24.14 -18.16 -16.21
CA GLN A 152 23.59 -18.35 -17.55
C GLN A 152 24.66 -18.11 -18.65
N PRO A 153 25.26 -19.16 -19.23
CA PRO A 153 26.11 -19.07 -20.42
C PRO A 153 25.32 -18.98 -21.74
#